data_AF-E1ZSC5-F1
#
_entry.id   AF-E1ZSC5-F1
#
_cell.length_a   1.000
_cell.length_b   1.000
_cell.length_c   1.000
_cell.angle_alpha   90.00
_cell.angle_beta   90.00
_cell.angle_gamma   90.00
#
_symmetry.space_group_name_H-M   'P 1'
#
loop_
_entity.id
_entity.type
_entity.pdbx_description
1 polymer ?
#
loop_
_entity_poly.entity_id
_entity_poly.type
_entity_poly.pdbx_seq_one_letter_code
_entity_poly.pdbx_strand_id
1 'polypeptide(L)'
;DAAADPSFVCERVCTSPRLMRRMGSLAKDATPNTCVTVCGTSSVDACTDACQRAVCTTVHQVPAWNDNCLSRCSTECQRGRT
;
A
#
# COMPACT_ATOMS: atom_id res chain seq x y z
N ASP A 1 10.31 5.82 32.88
CA ASP A 1 10.64 6.35 31.55
C ASP A 1 10.59 5.20 30.56
N ALA A 2 9.38 4.90 30.05
CA ALA A 2 9.20 3.82 29.08
C ALA A 2 9.27 4.46 27.71
N ALA A 3 10.46 4.42 27.09
CA ALA A 3 10.64 4.79 25.70
C ALA A 3 9.66 3.93 24.89
N ALA A 4 8.59 4.55 24.40
CA ALA A 4 7.71 3.93 23.42
C ALA A 4 8.60 3.60 22.22
N ASP A 5 8.89 2.32 22.06
CA ASP A 5 9.65 1.80 20.94
C ASP A 5 8.96 2.32 19.67
N PRO A 6 9.58 3.21 18.87
CA PRO A 6 8.95 3.75 17.66
C PRO A 6 8.83 2.69 16.54
N SER A 7 9.13 1.43 16.87
CA SER A 7 9.46 0.35 15.96
C SER A 7 8.26 -0.39 15.38
N PHE A 8 7.03 -0.06 15.74
CA PHE A 8 5.85 -0.66 15.12
C PHE A 8 4.78 0.40 14.81
N VAL A 9 4.54 0.61 13.52
CA VAL A 9 3.53 1.56 13.02
C VAL A 9 2.47 0.78 12.25
N CYS A 10 1.20 1.01 12.56
CA CYS A 10 0.08 0.45 11.82
C CYS A 10 -0.52 1.50 10.88
N GLU A 11 -0.66 1.15 9.60
CA GLU A 11 -1.24 2.00 8.58
C GLU A 11 -2.47 1.35 7.97
N ARG A 12 -3.48 2.17 7.71
CA ARG A 12 -4.73 1.75 7.07
C ARG A 12 -4.82 2.36 5.69
N VAL A 13 -4.73 1.53 4.66
CA VAL A 13 -4.89 1.93 3.27
C VAL A 13 -6.22 1.43 2.75
N CYS A 14 -7.03 2.34 2.22
CA CYS A 14 -8.29 2.03 1.57
C CYS A 14 -8.17 2.23 0.05
N THR A 15 -8.75 1.32 -0.74
CA THR A 15 -8.93 1.47 -2.20
C THR A 15 -9.94 2.57 -2.52
N SER A 16 -9.54 3.82 -2.28
CA SER A 16 -10.34 4.99 -2.59
C SER A 16 -10.29 5.29 -4.09
N PRO A 17 -11.29 5.99 -4.66
CA PRO A 17 -11.26 6.44 -6.05
C PRO A 17 -9.99 7.24 -6.41
N ARG A 18 -9.44 7.98 -5.44
CA ARG A 18 -8.18 8.72 -5.59
C ARG A 18 -6.97 7.78 -5.71
N LEU A 19 -6.88 6.77 -4.84
CA LEU A 19 -5.82 5.77 -4.88
C LEU A 19 -5.88 4.96 -6.19
N MET A 20 -7.08 4.50 -6.58
CA MET A 20 -7.29 3.75 -7.82
C MET A 20 -6.86 4.56 -9.06
N ARG A 21 -7.16 5.86 -9.11
CA ARG A 21 -6.68 6.74 -10.20
C ARG A 21 -5.16 6.86 -10.26
N ARG A 22 -4.47 6.89 -9.11
CA ARG A 22 -2.99 6.99 -9.07
C ARG A 22 -2.30 5.67 -9.42
N MET A 23 -2.91 4.54 -9.03
CA MET A 23 -2.43 3.21 -9.36
C MET A 23 -2.74 2.83 -10.83
N GLY A 24 -3.75 3.46 -11.44
CA GLY A 24 -4.08 3.29 -12.86
C GLY A 24 -4.48 1.85 -13.18
N SER A 25 -3.89 1.26 -14.22
CA SER A 25 -4.15 -0.13 -14.60
C SER A 25 -3.82 -1.13 -13.49
N LEU A 26 -2.95 -0.78 -12.54
CA LEU A 26 -2.58 -1.64 -11.41
C LEU A 26 -3.71 -1.90 -10.43
N ALA A 27 -4.71 -1.02 -10.38
CA ALA A 27 -5.88 -1.17 -9.50
C ALA A 27 -7.13 -1.67 -10.24
N LYS A 28 -7.01 -2.14 -11.49
CA LYS A 28 -8.16 -2.51 -12.33
C LYS A 28 -9.03 -3.62 -11.72
N ASP A 29 -8.40 -4.55 -11.00
CA ASP A 29 -9.07 -5.67 -10.34
C ASP A 29 -9.17 -5.50 -8.81
N ALA A 30 -8.74 -4.36 -8.28
CA ALA A 30 -8.81 -4.09 -6.84
C ALA A 30 -10.27 -3.83 -6.44
N THR A 31 -10.71 -4.45 -5.33
CA THR A 31 -12.07 -4.24 -4.83
C THR A 31 -12.19 -2.81 -4.29
N PRO A 32 -13.07 -1.95 -4.84
CA PRO A 32 -13.18 -0.56 -4.41
C PRO A 32 -13.68 -0.45 -2.97
N ASN A 33 -13.25 0.60 -2.25
CA ASN A 33 -13.59 0.88 -0.86
C ASN A 33 -13.21 -0.22 0.16
N THR A 34 -12.33 -1.14 -0.21
CA THR A 34 -11.73 -2.11 0.70
C THR A 34 -10.59 -1.46 1.44
N CYS A 35 -10.58 -1.58 2.77
CA CYS A 35 -9.52 -1.07 3.62
C CYS A 35 -8.75 -2.20 4.24
N VAL A 36 -7.43 -2.15 4.12
CA VAL A 36 -6.52 -3.08 4.78
C VAL A 36 -5.68 -2.31 5.78
N THR A 37 -5.54 -2.86 6.98
CA THR A 37 -4.64 -2.33 8.01
C THR A 37 -3.48 -3.30 8.17
N VAL A 38 -2.25 -2.80 8.05
CA VAL A 38 -1.03 -3.58 8.26
C VAL A 38 -0.11 -2.82 9.19
N CYS A 39 0.61 -3.55 10.03
CA CYS A 39 1.61 -3.00 10.92
C CYS A 39 3.00 -3.44 10.45
N GLY A 40 3.94 -2.49 10.42
CA GLY A 40 5.30 -2.70 9.97
C GLY A 40 6.29 -1.96 10.84
N THR A 41 7.58 -2.19 10.60
CA THR A 41 8.67 -1.62 11.38
C THR A 41 8.83 -0.11 11.18
N SER A 42 8.38 0.39 10.03
CA SER A 42 8.29 1.81 9.73
C SER A 42 6.92 2.14 9.16
N SER A 43 6.57 3.42 9.20
CA SER A 43 5.34 3.91 8.62
C SER A 43 5.28 3.68 7.09
N VAL A 44 6.40 3.84 6.38
CA VAL A 44 6.48 3.60 4.94
C VAL A 44 6.27 2.12 4.63
N ASP A 45 6.88 1.22 5.39
CA ASP A 45 6.73 -0.23 5.21
C ASP A 45 5.28 -0.65 5.48
N ALA A 46 4.70 -0.19 6.60
CA ALA A 46 3.31 -0.47 6.95
C ALA A 46 2.32 0.00 5.88
N CYS A 47 2.55 1.19 5.29
CA CYS A 47 1.73 1.71 4.20
C CYS A 47 1.92 0.91 2.92
N THR A 48 3.15 0.56 2.57
CA THR A 48 3.47 -0.20 1.35
C THR A 48 2.80 -1.57 1.38
N ASP A 49 2.90 -2.27 2.51
CA ASP A 49 2.24 -3.57 2.71
C ASP A 49 0.71 -3.45 2.69
N ALA A 50 0.15 -2.43 3.35
CA ALA A 50 -1.29 -2.19 3.32
C ALA A 50 -1.78 -1.89 1.90
N CYS A 51 -1.02 -1.10 1.13
CA CYS A 51 -1.29 -0.81 -0.27
C CYS A 51 -1.19 -2.07 -1.15
N GLN A 52 -0.16 -2.90 -0.96
CA GLN A 52 0.00 -4.16 -1.67
C GLN A 52 -1.20 -5.08 -1.43
N ARG A 53 -1.64 -5.23 -0.18
CA ARG A 53 -2.79 -6.07 0.15
C ARG A 53 -4.13 -5.49 -0.30
N ALA A 54 -4.20 -4.18 -0.48
CA ALA A 54 -5.39 -3.52 -0.98
C ALA A 54 -5.49 -3.56 -2.52
N VAL A 55 -4.36 -3.49 -3.23
CA VAL A 55 -4.31 -3.26 -4.68
C VAL A 55 -3.61 -4.40 -5.45
N CYS A 56 -2.48 -4.89 -4.95
CA CYS A 56 -1.60 -5.83 -5.66
C CYS A 56 -1.92 -7.31 -5.36
N THR A 57 -3.13 -7.64 -4.90
CA THR A 57 -3.52 -9.00 -4.50
C THR A 57 -3.88 -9.91 -5.66
N THR A 58 -4.24 -9.34 -6.81
CA THR A 58 -4.61 -10.10 -8.00
C THR A 58 -3.35 -10.45 -8.80
N VAL A 59 -3.09 -11.76 -8.97
CA VAL A 59 -2.01 -12.26 -9.81
C VAL A 59 -2.33 -11.96 -11.27
N HIS A 60 -1.55 -11.08 -11.88
CA HIS A 60 -1.73 -10.67 -13.27
C HIS A 60 -0.79 -11.46 -14.20
N GLN A 61 -1.20 -11.70 -15.44
CA GLN A 61 -0.35 -12.35 -16.46
C GLN A 61 0.83 -11.48 -16.92
N VAL A 62 0.94 -10.25 -16.42
CA VAL A 62 2.00 -9.31 -16.79
C VAL A 62 3.28 -9.69 -16.03
N PRO A 63 4.42 -9.89 -16.73
CA PRO A 63 5.71 -10.11 -16.08
C PRO A 63 6.06 -8.96 -15.11
N ALA A 64 6.62 -9.30 -13.95
CA ALA A 64 7.00 -8.32 -12.91
C ALA A 64 5.84 -7.42 -12.43
N TRP A 65 4.58 -7.87 -12.55
CA TRP A 65 3.43 -7.11 -12.07
C TRP A 65 3.54 -6.70 -10.60
N ASN A 66 3.89 -7.66 -9.75
CA ASN A 66 3.99 -7.45 -8.30
C ASN A 66 5.05 -6.39 -7.98
N ASP A 67 6.23 -6.45 -8.60
CA ASP A 67 7.32 -5.50 -8.36
C ASP A 67 6.94 -4.08 -8.83
N ASN A 68 6.29 -3.96 -9.98
CA ASN A 68 5.78 -2.69 -10.48
C ASN A 68 4.70 -2.10 -9.56
N CYS A 69 3.81 -2.94 -9.06
CA CYS A 69 2.74 -2.53 -8.15
C CYS A 69 3.30 -2.10 -6.79
N LEU A 70 4.24 -2.86 -6.23
CA LEU A 70 4.99 -2.55 -5.01
C LEU A 70 5.75 -1.22 -5.13
N SER A 71 6.46 -1.02 -6.23
CA SER A 71 7.20 0.23 -6.51
C SER A 71 6.27 1.46 -6.52
N ARG A 72 5.07 1.33 -7.09
CA ARG A 72 4.04 2.37 -7.08
C ARG A 72 3.47 2.62 -5.69
N CYS A 73 3.12 1.55 -4.96
CA CYS A 73 2.67 1.66 -3.57
C CYS A 73 3.70 2.39 -2.70
N SER A 74 4.98 2.01 -2.79
CA SER A 74 6.06 2.67 -2.06
C SER A 74 6.19 4.16 -2.43
N THR A 75 6.18 4.48 -3.72
CA THR A 75 6.26 5.88 -4.19
C THR A 75 5.09 6.72 -3.69
N GLU A 76 3.87 6.19 -3.70
CA GLU A 76 2.68 6.89 -3.21
C GLU A 76 2.68 7.03 -1.67
N CYS A 77 3.14 6.00 -0.96
CA CYS A 77 3.32 6.03 0.49
C CYS A 77 4.42 7.00 0.93
N GLN A 78 5.47 7.17 0.14
CA GLN A 78 6.52 8.18 0.36
C GLN A 78 6.00 9.58 0.04
N ARG A 79 5.34 9.79 -1.11
CA ARG A 79 4.80 11.09 -1.53
C ARG A 79 3.64 11.59 -0.67
N GLY A 80 2.82 10.70 -0.13
CA GLY A 80 1.70 11.07 0.74
C GLY A 80 2.13 11.55 2.13
N ARG A 81 3.42 11.41 2.48
CA ARG A 81 3.98 11.76 3.80
C ARG A 81 4.92 12.98 3.79
N THR A 82 5.26 13.51 2.62
CA THR A 82 5.93 14.82 2.44
C THR A 82 4.91 15.92 2.24
#